data_AF-A0A067T2J3-F1
#
_entry.id   AF-A0A067T2J3-F1
#
_cell.length_a   1.000
_cell.length_b   1.000
_cell.length_c   1.000
_cell.angle_alpha   90.00
_cell.angle_beta   90.00
_cell.angle_gamma   90.00
#
_symmetry.space_group_name_H-M   'P 1'
#
loop_
_entity.id
_entity.type
_entity.pdbx_description
1 polymer ?
#
loop_
_entity_poly.entity_id
_entity_poly.type
_entity_poly.pdbx_seq_one_letter_code
_entity_poly.pdbx_strand_id
1 'polypeptide(L)'
;MSRFSNEKAFSVWGTVDSSALGRPAPTSAYIVDNLPAVTFTPTLQPGTQYLQMFFQSGELSPSTSHTLVIKNMGTSNSFLWLDYIQITPPDSVGAVLFAAPTPSSLTSSFPLSSTPTHSAIPPPATGSSTPKRNDLPVGVIVGATLGGLALLAIFVGILVLYLRVRSKHHNKPTVPDQLFQSSSQFSSVDFGRQPPQPPEYQSSPGIPVAYARDHLPSSKVSRISTSVSTNRWNEV
;
A
#
# COMPACT_ATOMS: atom_id res chain seq x y z
N MET A 1 -19.38 20.31 -23.18
CA MET A 1 -19.46 18.96 -23.77
C MET A 1 -18.70 18.03 -22.83
N SER A 2 -19.42 17.40 -21.90
CA SER A 2 -18.81 16.56 -20.86
C SER A 2 -18.74 15.13 -21.38
N ARG A 3 -17.53 14.60 -21.60
CA ARG A 3 -17.32 13.17 -21.82
C ARG A 3 -17.35 12.49 -20.45
N PHE A 4 -18.35 11.65 -20.23
CA PHE A 4 -18.32 10.68 -19.15
C PHE A 4 -17.53 9.48 -19.66
N SER A 5 -16.39 9.18 -19.04
CA SER A 5 -15.61 7.99 -19.37
C SER A 5 -15.83 6.94 -18.27
N ASN A 6 -16.21 5.74 -18.68
CA ASN A 6 -16.53 4.64 -17.76
C ASN A 6 -15.26 3.86 -17.44
N GLU A 7 -14.30 4.49 -16.77
CA GLU A 7 -12.98 3.90 -16.63
C GLU A 7 -12.66 3.53 -15.19
N LYS A 8 -12.08 2.34 -15.05
CA LYS A 8 -11.51 1.91 -13.79
C LYS A 8 -10.10 2.48 -13.72
N ALA A 9 -9.75 3.08 -12.60
CA ALA A 9 -8.37 3.49 -12.32
C ALA A 9 -7.98 3.05 -10.92
N PHE A 10 -6.68 2.90 -10.67
CA PHE A 10 -6.17 2.71 -9.33
C PHE A 10 -4.99 3.62 -9.03
N SER A 11 -4.84 3.96 -7.75
CA SER A 11 -3.71 4.71 -7.25
C SER A 11 -3.15 4.03 -6.01
N VAL A 12 -1.83 4.08 -5.85
CA VAL A 12 -1.11 3.47 -4.73
C VAL A 12 -0.54 4.58 -3.87
N TRP A 13 -0.89 4.56 -2.59
CA TRP A 13 -0.49 5.54 -1.61
C TRP A 13 0.33 4.89 -0.50
N GLY A 14 1.30 5.62 0.02
CA GLY A 14 2.18 5.10 1.06
C GLY A 14 2.94 6.17 1.82
N THR A 15 3.78 5.68 2.73
CA THR A 15 4.61 6.51 3.60
C THR A 15 6.08 6.40 3.17
N VAL A 16 6.75 7.55 3.07
CA VAL A 16 8.19 7.64 2.82
C VAL A 16 8.87 8.05 4.11
N ASP A 17 9.81 7.23 4.58
CA ASP A 17 10.59 7.53 5.79
C ASP A 17 11.55 8.70 5.55
N SER A 18 12.00 9.33 6.65
CA SER A 18 12.87 10.49 6.60
C SER A 18 14.28 10.17 6.09
N SER A 19 14.91 11.12 5.39
CA SER A 19 16.35 11.02 5.04
C SER A 19 17.30 11.18 6.23
N ALA A 20 16.78 11.51 7.42
CA ALA A 20 17.59 11.88 8.59
C ALA A 20 18.54 10.78 9.06
N LEU A 21 18.31 9.53 8.63
CA LEU A 21 19.13 8.37 8.98
C LEU A 21 20.12 7.94 7.88
N GLY A 22 20.31 8.76 6.84
CA GLY A 22 21.21 8.42 5.72
C GLY A 22 20.74 7.20 4.90
N ARG A 23 19.46 6.85 5.01
CA ARG A 23 18.87 5.73 4.28
C ARG A 23 18.56 6.14 2.83
N PRO A 24 18.79 5.26 1.84
CA PRO A 24 18.41 5.54 0.46
C PRO A 24 16.88 5.61 0.32
N ALA A 25 16.41 6.38 -0.66
CA ALA A 25 14.99 6.50 -0.95
C ALA A 25 14.40 5.15 -1.38
N PRO A 26 13.21 4.77 -0.89
CA PRO A 26 12.59 3.54 -1.33
C PRO A 26 12.22 3.64 -2.80
N THR A 27 12.76 2.72 -3.61
CA THR A 27 12.41 2.64 -5.03
C THR A 27 11.40 1.52 -5.20
N SER A 28 10.30 1.79 -5.89
CA SER A 28 9.27 0.80 -6.21
C SER A 28 8.99 0.74 -7.70
N ALA A 29 8.51 -0.41 -8.17
CA ALA A 29 8.08 -0.61 -9.54
C ALA A 29 6.65 -1.17 -9.60
N TYR A 30 5.86 -0.66 -10.53
CA TYR A 30 4.44 -0.96 -10.71
C TYR A 30 4.21 -1.52 -12.11
N ILE A 31 3.57 -2.68 -12.19
CA ILE A 31 3.29 -3.39 -13.44
C ILE A 31 1.79 -3.66 -13.48
N VAL A 32 1.14 -3.26 -14.57
CA VAL A 32 -0.30 -3.46 -14.80
C VAL A 32 -0.45 -4.39 -15.99
N ASP A 33 -1.10 -5.55 -15.83
CA ASP A 33 -1.40 -6.51 -16.92
C ASP A 33 -0.19 -6.85 -17.81
N ASN A 34 0.96 -7.06 -17.21
CA ASN A 34 2.22 -7.40 -17.88
C ASN A 34 2.76 -6.29 -18.83
N LEU A 35 2.25 -5.05 -18.70
CA LEU A 35 2.83 -3.89 -19.37
C LEU A 35 4.22 -3.55 -18.80
N PRO A 36 5.01 -2.71 -19.49
CA PRO A 36 6.29 -2.23 -18.97
C PRO A 36 6.15 -1.62 -17.57
N ALA A 37 7.14 -1.90 -16.71
CA ALA A 37 7.13 -1.43 -15.33
C ALA A 37 7.32 0.10 -15.26
N VAL A 38 6.52 0.75 -14.42
CA VAL A 38 6.69 2.16 -14.06
C VAL A 38 7.40 2.24 -12.72
N THR A 39 8.52 2.95 -12.66
CA THR A 39 9.33 3.11 -11.44
C THR A 39 9.00 4.41 -10.74
N PHE A 40 8.90 4.35 -9.42
CA PHE A 40 8.78 5.50 -8.54
C PHE A 40 9.97 5.57 -7.60
N THR A 41 10.56 6.77 -7.50
CA THR A 41 11.59 7.09 -6.53
C THR A 41 11.18 8.41 -5.86
N PRO A 42 10.78 8.41 -4.58
CA PRO A 42 10.36 9.62 -3.91
C PRO A 42 11.56 10.54 -3.67
N THR A 43 11.30 11.85 -3.67
CA THR A 43 12.25 12.80 -3.13
C THR A 43 12.22 12.71 -1.61
N LEU A 44 13.37 12.47 -0.98
CA LEU A 44 13.44 12.43 0.48
C LEU A 44 13.44 13.84 1.05
N GLN A 45 12.60 14.06 2.07
CA GLN A 45 12.55 15.31 2.82
C GLN A 45 12.99 15.08 4.28
N PRO A 46 13.38 16.14 5.01
CA PRO A 46 13.57 16.07 6.45
C PRO A 46 12.23 15.78 7.15
N GLY A 47 12.01 14.52 7.50
CA GLY A 47 10.80 14.04 8.16
C GLY A 47 10.08 12.94 7.38
N THR A 48 9.18 12.24 8.05
CA THR A 48 8.34 11.21 7.44
C THR A 48 7.25 11.86 6.60
N GLN A 49 7.13 11.44 5.34
CA GLN A 49 6.14 11.93 4.39
C GLN A 49 5.03 10.90 4.25
N TYR A 50 3.88 11.16 4.88
CA TYR A 50 2.70 10.29 4.82
C TYR A 50 1.88 10.55 3.55
N LEU A 51 1.07 9.57 3.15
CA LEU A 51 0.09 9.72 2.08
C LEU A 51 0.71 10.26 0.78
N GLN A 52 1.87 9.73 0.41
CA GLN A 52 2.53 10.01 -0.86
C GLN A 52 1.96 9.10 -1.93
N MET A 53 1.56 9.68 -3.06
CA MET A 53 1.11 8.92 -4.22
C MET A 53 2.32 8.35 -4.94
N PHE A 54 2.49 7.03 -4.89
CA PHE A 54 3.60 6.36 -5.55
C PHE A 54 3.31 6.05 -7.01
N PHE A 55 2.05 5.75 -7.31
CA PHE A 55 1.63 5.37 -8.65
C PHE A 55 0.16 5.69 -8.88
N GLN A 56 -0.18 6.03 -10.12
CA GLN A 56 -1.54 6.13 -10.61
C GLN A 56 -1.61 5.46 -11.98
N SER A 57 -2.55 4.53 -12.14
CA SER A 57 -2.81 3.93 -13.44
C SER A 57 -3.50 4.95 -14.35
N GLY A 58 -3.33 4.75 -15.67
CA GLY A 58 -4.27 5.32 -16.62
C GLY A 58 -5.65 4.68 -16.52
N GLU A 59 -6.48 5.03 -17.50
CA GLU A 59 -7.80 4.48 -17.73
C GLU A 59 -7.70 3.00 -18.10
N LEU A 60 -8.38 2.14 -17.33
CA LEU A 60 -8.42 0.70 -17.57
C LEU A 60 -9.81 0.25 -17.98
N SER A 61 -9.85 -0.79 -18.80
CA SER A 61 -11.09 -1.34 -19.33
C SER A 61 -11.98 -1.89 -18.21
N PRO A 62 -13.23 -1.42 -18.04
CA PRO A 62 -14.09 -1.85 -16.95
C PRO A 62 -14.54 -3.32 -17.07
N SER A 63 -14.46 -3.90 -18.27
CA SER A 63 -14.93 -5.24 -18.57
C SER A 63 -13.91 -6.35 -18.29
N THR A 64 -12.67 -5.99 -17.94
CA THR A 64 -11.58 -6.94 -17.75
C THR A 64 -11.05 -6.94 -16.32
N SER A 65 -10.60 -8.11 -15.86
CA SER A 65 -9.86 -8.22 -14.62
C SER A 65 -8.43 -7.72 -14.83
N HIS A 66 -7.98 -6.82 -13.96
CA HIS A 66 -6.66 -6.22 -14.01
C HIS A 66 -5.78 -6.74 -12.86
N THR A 67 -4.49 -6.94 -13.12
CA THR A 67 -3.51 -7.34 -12.10
C THR A 67 -2.47 -6.23 -11.91
N LEU A 68 -2.35 -5.75 -10.67
CA LEU A 68 -1.29 -4.85 -10.25
C LEU A 68 -0.20 -5.66 -9.52
N VAL A 69 1.03 -5.61 -10.03
CA VAL A 69 2.21 -6.14 -9.34
C VAL A 69 3.04 -4.97 -8.83
N ILE A 70 3.32 -4.97 -7.53
CA ILE A 70 4.16 -3.97 -6.86
C ILE A 70 5.46 -4.67 -6.45
N LYS A 71 6.61 -4.11 -6.85
CA LYS A 71 7.94 -4.60 -6.47
C LYS A 71 8.68 -3.53 -5.67
N ASN A 72 9.22 -3.91 -4.52
CA ASN A 72 10.23 -3.09 -3.84
C ASN A 72 11.58 -3.32 -4.52
N MET A 73 12.12 -2.28 -5.13
CA MET A 73 13.39 -2.27 -5.86
C MET A 73 14.52 -1.63 -5.03
N GLY A 74 14.24 -1.22 -3.80
CA GLY A 74 15.25 -0.67 -2.90
C GLY A 74 16.32 -1.68 -2.51
N THR A 75 17.51 -1.19 -2.17
CA THR A 75 18.60 -2.01 -1.64
C THR A 75 18.31 -2.45 -0.20
N SER A 76 19.21 -3.26 0.37
CA SER A 76 19.20 -3.63 1.80
C SER A 76 18.93 -2.40 2.68
N ASN A 77 17.93 -2.49 3.56
CA ASN A 77 17.46 -1.44 4.48
C ASN A 77 16.54 -0.34 3.89
N SER A 78 16.08 -0.50 2.65
CA SER A 78 15.01 0.32 2.08
C SER A 78 13.64 -0.36 2.26
N PHE A 79 12.77 0.23 3.07
CA PHE A 79 11.42 -0.26 3.31
C PHE A 79 10.40 0.54 2.50
N LEU A 80 9.55 -0.17 1.76
CA LEU A 80 8.37 0.40 1.11
C LEU A 80 7.17 0.25 2.06
N TRP A 81 6.65 1.35 2.57
CA TRP A 81 5.46 1.35 3.42
C TRP A 81 4.24 1.71 2.57
N LEU A 82 3.33 0.75 2.40
CA LEU A 82 2.06 0.96 1.69
C LEU A 82 0.96 1.28 2.70
N ASP A 83 0.21 2.34 2.45
CA ASP A 83 -0.89 2.77 3.31
C ASP A 83 -2.20 2.17 2.78
N TYR A 84 -2.56 2.50 1.54
CA TYR A 84 -3.73 1.95 0.88
C TYR A 84 -3.60 1.98 -0.65
N ILE A 85 -4.44 1.18 -1.29
CA ILE A 85 -4.66 1.21 -2.74
C ILE A 85 -6.09 1.71 -2.94
N GLN A 86 -6.24 2.84 -3.62
CA GLN A 86 -7.54 3.37 -3.97
C GLN A 86 -7.90 2.89 -5.37
N ILE A 87 -9.09 2.28 -5.49
CA ILE A 87 -9.68 1.85 -6.74
C ILE A 87 -10.84 2.80 -7.04
N THR A 88 -10.75 3.53 -8.13
CA THR A 88 -11.85 4.34 -8.65
C THR A 88 -12.69 3.42 -9.54
N PRO A 89 -13.91 3.05 -9.13
CA PRO A 89 -14.81 2.32 -10.00
C PRO A 89 -15.17 3.19 -11.21
N PRO A 90 -15.50 2.58 -12.36
CA PRO A 90 -16.04 3.34 -13.48
C PRO A 90 -17.27 4.11 -13.00
N ASP A 91 -17.36 5.38 -13.38
CA ASP A 91 -18.59 6.15 -13.18
C ASP A 91 -19.72 5.36 -13.82
N SER A 92 -20.56 4.73 -13.00
CA SER A 92 -21.71 3.99 -13.49
C SER A 92 -22.62 4.98 -14.20
N VAL A 93 -22.48 5.08 -15.53
CA VAL A 93 -23.46 5.78 -16.37
C VAL A 93 -24.83 5.17 -16.10
N GLY A 94 -25.63 5.91 -15.33
CA GLY A 94 -26.96 5.49 -14.93
C GLY A 94 -26.97 4.64 -13.66
N ALA A 95 -26.76 5.28 -12.51
CA ALA A 95 -27.85 5.24 -11.53
C ALA A 95 -29.08 5.86 -12.21
N VAL A 96 -29.72 5.10 -13.10
CA VAL A 96 -31.08 5.37 -13.53
C VAL A 96 -31.83 5.50 -12.21
N LEU A 97 -32.44 6.66 -12.02
CA LEU A 97 -33.30 7.01 -10.93
C LEU A 97 -34.26 5.85 -10.62
N PHE A 98 -33.85 4.89 -9.79
CA PHE A 98 -34.76 4.24 -8.89
C PHE A 98 -35.09 5.32 -7.87
N ALA A 99 -36.00 6.22 -8.29
CA ALA A 99 -36.80 6.99 -7.36
C ALA A 99 -37.29 5.97 -6.33
N ALA A 100 -36.81 6.10 -5.11
CA ALA A 100 -37.29 5.31 -4.00
C ALA A 100 -38.83 5.44 -4.02
N PRO A 101 -39.61 4.34 -4.09
CA PRO A 101 -41.03 4.45 -3.82
C PRO A 101 -41.14 4.98 -2.39
N THR A 102 -41.70 6.17 -2.28
CA THR A 102 -42.12 6.82 -1.04
C THR A 102 -42.82 5.79 -0.16
N PRO A 103 -42.47 5.64 1.13
CA PRO A 103 -43.14 4.68 1.99
C PRO A 103 -44.57 5.14 2.25
N SER A 104 -45.52 4.69 1.43
CA SER A 104 -46.95 4.83 1.72
C SER A 104 -47.33 3.78 2.77
N SER A 105 -47.51 4.27 3.99
CA SER A 105 -48.20 3.59 5.08
C SER A 105 -49.55 3.05 4.60
N LEU A 106 -49.69 1.74 4.45
CA LEU A 106 -50.99 1.13 4.17
C LEU A 106 -51.27 -0.02 5.12
N THR A 107 -52.24 0.30 5.98
CA THR A 107 -53.09 -0.49 6.86
C THR A 107 -53.41 -1.88 6.30
N SER A 108 -53.20 -2.88 7.16
CA SER A 108 -53.65 -4.25 7.01
C SER A 108 -55.19 -4.31 7.05
N SER A 109 -55.82 -4.77 5.98
CA SER A 109 -57.18 -5.30 5.99
C SER A 109 -57.28 -6.52 5.07
N PHE A 110 -57.55 -7.66 5.70
CA PHE A 110 -57.89 -8.95 5.08
C PHE A 110 -59.05 -8.82 4.08
N PRO A 111 -59.10 -9.69 3.05
CA PRO A 111 -60.29 -10.54 3.00
C PRO A 111 -60.04 -12.00 2.57
N LEU A 112 -61.08 -12.77 2.85
CA LEU A 112 -61.23 -14.22 2.85
C LEU A 112 -61.22 -14.90 1.47
N SER A 113 -60.74 -16.15 1.48
CA SER A 113 -61.38 -17.39 0.99
C SER A 113 -62.19 -17.38 -0.31
N SER A 114 -61.76 -18.19 -1.28
CA SER A 114 -62.58 -19.30 -1.83
C SER A 114 -61.80 -20.19 -2.80
N THR A 115 -61.75 -21.49 -2.50
CA THR A 115 -61.46 -22.63 -3.41
C THR A 115 -62.70 -22.95 -4.27
N PRO A 116 -62.56 -23.51 -5.50
CA PRO A 116 -62.58 -24.98 -5.68
C PRO A 116 -61.65 -25.51 -6.82
N THR A 117 -60.90 -26.59 -6.59
CA THR A 117 -61.16 -27.99 -7.07
C THR A 117 -60.89 -28.24 -8.57
N HIS A 118 -59.81 -28.96 -8.91
CA HIS A 118 -59.89 -30.25 -9.64
C HIS A 118 -58.55 -31.01 -9.66
N SER A 119 -58.70 -32.34 -9.60
CA SER A 119 -57.77 -33.46 -9.40
C SER A 119 -56.48 -33.52 -10.23
N ALA A 120 -55.38 -33.95 -9.59
CA ALA A 120 -54.75 -35.26 -9.87
C ALA A 120 -53.60 -35.56 -8.87
N ILE A 121 -53.59 -36.81 -8.40
CA ILE A 121 -52.75 -37.42 -7.34
C ILE A 121 -51.38 -37.83 -7.93
N PRO A 122 -50.26 -37.55 -7.22
CA PRO A 122 -49.51 -38.61 -6.52
C PRO A 122 -49.03 -38.20 -5.11
N PRO A 123 -48.70 -39.16 -4.22
CA PRO A 123 -48.55 -38.93 -2.79
C PRO A 123 -47.27 -38.13 -2.45
N PRO A 124 -47.38 -36.98 -1.78
CA PRO A 124 -46.23 -36.27 -1.23
C PRO A 124 -45.93 -36.79 0.18
N ALA A 125 -44.67 -37.10 0.42
CA ALA A 125 -44.15 -37.43 1.74
C ALA A 125 -44.45 -36.28 2.73
N THR A 126 -45.06 -36.65 3.84
CA THR A 126 -45.33 -35.79 5.00
C THR A 126 -44.04 -35.23 5.57
N GLY A 127 -43.63 -34.04 5.11
CA GLY A 127 -42.58 -33.21 5.69
C GLY A 127 -43.18 -31.94 6.27
N SER A 128 -43.83 -32.05 7.42
CA SER A 128 -44.24 -30.89 8.23
C SER A 128 -43.01 -30.13 8.69
N SER A 129 -42.60 -29.12 7.93
CA SER A 129 -41.64 -28.10 8.35
C SER A 129 -42.42 -26.84 8.69
N THR A 130 -43.00 -26.83 9.88
CA THR A 130 -43.33 -25.58 10.54
C THR A 130 -42.06 -24.73 10.61
N PRO A 131 -42.09 -23.45 10.19
CA PRO A 131 -40.95 -22.55 10.30
C PRO A 131 -40.74 -22.26 11.79
N LYS A 132 -39.92 -23.09 12.42
CA LYS A 132 -39.49 -22.94 13.80
C LYS A 132 -38.64 -21.68 13.82
N ARG A 133 -39.05 -20.67 14.60
CA ARG A 133 -38.20 -19.51 14.93
C ARG A 133 -36.82 -20.05 15.29
N ASN A 134 -35.80 -19.61 14.55
CA ASN A 134 -34.43 -20.01 14.75
C ASN A 134 -33.92 -19.35 16.03
N ASP A 135 -34.29 -19.91 17.17
CA ASP A 135 -33.64 -19.65 18.44
C ASP A 135 -32.21 -20.14 18.28
N LEU A 136 -31.29 -19.20 18.06
CA LEU A 136 -29.87 -19.49 17.99
C LEU A 136 -29.48 -20.25 19.28
N PRO A 137 -28.81 -21.40 19.19
CA PRO A 137 -28.47 -22.19 20.36
C PRO A 137 -27.54 -21.36 21.25
N VAL A 138 -28.08 -20.82 22.34
CA VAL A 138 -27.40 -19.95 23.30
C VAL A 138 -26.09 -20.59 23.80
N GLY A 139 -26.05 -21.92 23.86
CA GLY A 139 -24.86 -22.68 24.25
C GLY A 139 -23.64 -22.44 23.34
N VAL A 140 -23.82 -22.20 22.05
CA VAL A 140 -22.69 -21.95 21.13
C VAL A 140 -22.07 -20.58 21.40
N ILE A 141 -22.89 -19.58 21.69
CA ILE A 141 -22.43 -18.21 21.98
C ILE A 141 -21.66 -18.18 23.30
N VAL A 142 -22.18 -18.84 24.34
CA VAL A 142 -21.53 -18.87 25.66
C VAL A 142 -20.24 -19.72 25.64
N GLY A 143 -20.21 -20.82 24.88
CA GLY A 143 -19.02 -21.64 24.72
C GLY A 143 -17.88 -20.90 24.02
N ALA A 144 -18.19 -20.16 22.96
CA ALA A 144 -17.19 -19.41 22.20
C ALA A 144 -16.56 -18.26 23.03
N THR A 145 -17.35 -17.55 23.84
CA THR A 145 -16.82 -16.44 24.66
C THR A 145 -15.93 -16.93 25.79
N LEU A 146 -16.33 -17.99 26.51
CA LEU A 146 -15.53 -18.57 27.58
C LEU A 146 -14.23 -19.20 27.04
N GLY A 147 -14.31 -19.91 25.91
CA GLY A 147 -13.13 -20.49 25.26
C GLY A 147 -12.17 -19.41 24.73
N GLY A 148 -12.69 -18.36 24.11
CA GLY A 148 -11.91 -17.24 23.62
C GLY A 148 -11.19 -16.47 24.73
N LEU A 149 -11.87 -16.21 25.85
CA LEU A 149 -11.25 -15.56 27.02
C LEU A 149 -10.14 -16.41 27.63
N ALA A 150 -10.33 -17.72 27.74
CA ALA A 150 -9.31 -18.63 28.24
C ALA A 150 -8.08 -18.66 27.31
N LEU A 151 -8.27 -18.77 26.00
CA LEU A 151 -7.18 -18.73 25.01
C LEU A 151 -6.46 -17.38 25.00
N LEU A 152 -7.19 -16.28 25.12
CA LEU A 152 -6.61 -14.93 25.17
C LEU A 152 -5.74 -14.74 26.42
N ALA A 153 -6.20 -15.20 27.58
CA ALA A 153 -5.42 -15.14 28.82
C ALA A 153 -4.11 -15.95 28.73
N ILE A 154 -4.15 -17.15 28.13
CA ILE A 154 -2.96 -17.97 27.88
C ILE A 154 -2.00 -17.25 26.92
N PHE A 155 -2.51 -16.68 25.83
CA PHE A 155 -1.69 -15.96 24.84
C PHE A 155 -0.98 -14.75 25.46
N VAL A 156 -1.71 -13.94 26.25
CA VAL A 156 -1.12 -12.80 26.98
C VAL A 156 -0.06 -13.28 27.99
N GLY A 157 -0.32 -14.37 28.71
CA GLY A 157 0.63 -14.98 29.62
C GLY A 157 1.94 -15.40 28.93
N ILE A 158 1.83 -16.10 27.80
CA ILE A 158 2.98 -16.51 26.98
C ILE A 158 3.75 -15.29 26.46
N LEU A 159 3.04 -14.28 25.96
CA LEU A 159 3.66 -13.05 25.44
C LEU A 159 4.44 -12.31 26.53
N VAL A 160 3.88 -12.16 27.74
CA VAL A 160 4.57 -11.53 28.88
C VAL A 160 5.80 -12.34 29.31
N LEU A 161 5.69 -13.68 29.33
CA LEU A 161 6.82 -14.56 29.64
C LEU A 161 7.94 -14.41 28.60
N TYR A 162 7.58 -14.41 27.31
CA TYR A 162 8.53 -14.24 26.21
C TYR A 162 9.26 -12.89 26.30
N LEU A 163 8.53 -11.80 26.56
CA LEU A 163 9.12 -10.47 26.74
C LEU A 163 10.03 -10.40 27.98
N ARG A 164 9.64 -11.04 29.09
CA ARG A 164 10.48 -11.12 30.29
C ARG A 164 11.76 -11.91 30.07
N VAL A 165 11.71 -13.02 29.34
CA VAL A 165 12.90 -13.80 28.99
C VAL A 165 13.84 -13.00 28.09
N ARG A 166 13.29 -12.31 27.08
CA ARG A 166 14.10 -11.49 26.16
C ARG A 166 14.79 -10.31 26.85
N SER A 167 14.14 -9.70 27.83
CA SER A 167 14.70 -8.56 28.59
C SER A 167 15.96 -8.94 29.39
N LYS A 168 16.06 -10.19 29.88
CA LYS A 168 17.23 -10.64 30.66
C LYS A 168 18.54 -10.66 29.88
N HIS A 169 18.50 -10.69 28.55
CA HIS A 169 19.71 -10.74 27.73
C HIS A 169 20.36 -9.37 27.43
N HIS A 170 19.73 -8.25 27.84
CA HIS A 170 20.26 -6.91 27.53
C HIS A 170 20.88 -6.18 28.72
N ASN A 171 20.92 -6.80 29.90
CA ASN A 171 21.64 -6.25 31.05
C ASN A 171 22.98 -6.97 31.21
N LYS A 172 23.88 -6.84 30.21
CA LYS A 172 25.30 -6.83 30.57
C LYS A 172 25.52 -5.45 31.18
N PRO A 173 25.74 -5.32 32.51
CA PRO A 173 26.17 -4.04 33.05
C PRO A 173 27.38 -3.63 32.22
N THR A 174 27.19 -2.56 31.45
CA THR A 174 28.30 -1.83 30.87
C THR A 174 29.04 -1.29 32.08
N VAL A 175 30.03 -2.05 32.54
CA VAL A 175 31.01 -1.57 33.50
C VAL A 175 31.55 -0.30 32.86
N PRO A 176 31.42 0.87 33.51
CA PRO A 176 32.15 2.04 33.07
C PRO A 176 33.61 1.64 33.12
N ASP A 177 34.24 1.50 31.96
CA ASP A 177 35.70 1.41 31.83
C ASP A 177 36.27 2.73 32.35
N GLN A 178 36.38 2.80 33.68
CA GLN A 178 37.27 3.69 34.35
C GLN A 178 38.68 3.27 33.97
N LEU A 179 39.30 4.10 33.14
CA LEU A 179 40.61 4.68 33.43
C LEU A 179 41.52 3.79 34.29
N PHE A 180 42.11 2.77 33.67
CA PHE A 180 43.42 2.31 34.08
C PHE A 180 44.36 2.29 32.87
N GLN A 181 45.02 3.43 32.71
CA GLN A 181 46.47 3.49 32.53
C GLN A 181 47.15 2.16 32.95
N SER A 182 47.59 1.37 31.97
CA SER A 182 48.69 0.45 32.20
C SER A 182 49.45 0.22 30.90
N SER A 183 50.64 0.78 30.89
CA SER A 183 51.72 0.56 29.96
C SER A 183 52.25 -0.87 30.05
N SER A 184 52.22 -1.60 28.94
CA SER A 184 53.17 -2.67 28.61
C SER A 184 53.09 -2.92 27.09
N GLN A 185 54.06 -2.39 26.34
CA GLN A 185 55.25 -3.11 25.90
C GLN A 185 54.97 -4.34 25.04
N PHE A 186 55.35 -4.20 23.76
CA PHE A 186 55.87 -5.21 22.84
C PHE A 186 55.06 -6.50 22.62
N SER A 187 54.45 -6.58 21.43
CA SER A 187 54.71 -7.72 20.53
C SER A 187 54.61 -7.27 19.08
N SER A 188 55.78 -7.26 18.45
CA SER A 188 56.00 -7.18 17.01
C SER A 188 55.24 -8.33 16.33
N VAL A 189 54.14 -8.01 15.66
CA VAL A 189 53.54 -8.91 14.67
C VAL A 189 53.98 -8.46 13.29
N ASP A 190 54.72 -9.38 12.69
CA ASP A 190 55.30 -9.41 11.35
C ASP A 190 54.33 -8.92 10.25
N PHE A 191 54.61 -7.73 9.74
CA PHE A 191 54.01 -7.18 8.52
C PHE A 191 54.69 -7.82 7.30
N GLY A 192 54.33 -9.07 7.04
CA GLY A 192 55.01 -9.92 6.06
C GLY A 192 54.11 -10.57 5.02
N ARG A 193 52.94 -10.02 4.65
CA ARG A 193 52.22 -10.39 3.40
C ARG A 193 51.43 -9.21 2.83
N GLN A 194 52.05 -8.56 1.87
CA GLN A 194 51.41 -7.61 0.96
C GLN A 194 50.34 -8.35 0.12
N PRO A 195 49.06 -7.94 0.14
CA PRO A 195 48.08 -8.44 -0.81
C PRO A 195 48.50 -8.06 -2.24
N PRO A 196 48.21 -8.89 -3.26
CA PRO A 196 48.55 -8.60 -4.64
C PRO A 196 48.02 -7.23 -5.04
N GLN A 197 48.91 -6.36 -5.51
CA GLN A 197 48.55 -5.06 -6.05
C GLN A 197 47.60 -5.27 -7.25
N PRO A 198 46.51 -4.49 -7.34
CA PRO A 198 45.74 -4.43 -8.57
C PRO A 198 46.65 -3.94 -9.72
N PRO A 199 46.40 -4.38 -10.97
CA PRO A 199 47.22 -3.97 -12.11
C PRO A 199 47.30 -2.45 -12.16
N GLU A 200 48.53 -1.97 -12.18
CA GLU A 200 48.89 -0.58 -12.36
C GLU A 200 48.29 -0.12 -13.68
N TYR A 201 47.32 0.80 -13.62
CA TYR A 201 46.84 1.46 -14.82
C TYR A 201 47.99 2.29 -15.37
N GLN A 202 48.66 1.74 -16.38
CA GLN A 202 49.65 2.41 -17.20
C GLN A 202 48.97 3.64 -17.81
N SER A 203 49.21 4.80 -17.19
CA SER A 203 48.78 6.09 -17.69
C SER A 203 49.58 6.34 -18.96
N SER A 204 48.92 6.12 -20.10
CA SER A 204 49.47 6.40 -21.41
C SER A 204 49.89 7.88 -21.47
N PRO A 205 51.14 8.20 -21.86
CA PRO A 205 51.57 9.57 -22.00
C PRO A 205 50.92 10.21 -23.24
N GLY A 206 50.11 11.23 -22.98
CA GLY A 206 49.98 12.40 -23.85
C GLY A 206 49.32 12.18 -25.21
N ILE A 207 47.98 12.18 -25.23
CA ILE A 207 47.26 12.80 -26.35
C ILE A 207 46.78 14.17 -25.85
N PRO A 208 47.24 15.30 -26.44
CA PRO A 208 46.64 16.58 -26.18
C PRO A 208 45.21 16.56 -26.75
N VAL A 209 44.23 16.33 -25.89
CA VAL A 209 42.84 16.61 -26.25
C VAL A 209 42.71 18.13 -26.27
N ALA A 210 42.88 18.68 -27.46
CA ALA A 210 42.53 20.05 -27.76
C ALA A 210 41.08 20.26 -27.33
N TYR A 211 40.88 21.20 -26.41
CA TYR A 211 39.57 21.69 -26.03
C TYR A 211 38.92 22.32 -27.25
N ALA A 212 38.08 21.56 -27.95
CA ALA A 212 37.05 22.12 -28.81
C ALA A 212 36.02 22.78 -27.90
N ARG A 213 36.31 24.04 -27.57
CA ARG A 213 35.43 24.97 -26.86
C ARG A 213 34.38 25.46 -27.85
N ASP A 214 33.57 24.54 -28.37
CA ASP A 214 32.46 24.87 -29.23
C ASP A 214 31.27 25.33 -28.37
N HIS A 215 31.21 26.64 -28.22
CA HIS A 215 29.99 27.44 -28.36
C HIS A 215 28.68 26.75 -27.96
N LEU A 216 28.38 26.76 -26.66
CA LEU A 216 26.99 26.64 -26.19
C LEU A 216 26.23 27.92 -26.58
N PRO A 217 25.17 27.82 -27.40
CA PRO A 217 24.31 28.96 -27.67
C PRO A 217 23.58 29.36 -26.39
N SER A 218 23.70 30.63 -26.04
CA SER A 218 22.86 31.31 -25.06
C SER A 218 21.39 31.09 -25.42
N SER A 219 20.72 30.16 -24.73
CA SER A 219 19.28 29.99 -24.83
C SER A 219 18.63 31.16 -24.09
N LYS A 220 18.30 32.14 -24.92
CA LYS A 220 17.41 33.27 -24.67
C LYS A 220 16.22 32.82 -23.81
N VAL A 221 16.17 33.33 -22.59
CA VAL A 221 14.99 33.28 -21.71
C VAL A 221 13.88 34.09 -22.38
N SER A 222 12.99 33.42 -23.11
CA SER A 222 11.73 34.01 -23.52
C SER A 222 10.80 34.03 -22.31
N ARG A 223 10.61 35.22 -21.73
CA ARG A 223 9.52 35.48 -20.79
C ARG A 223 8.21 35.20 -21.51
N ILE A 224 7.50 34.16 -21.07
CA ILE A 224 6.10 33.95 -21.47
C ILE A 224 5.29 35.00 -20.73
N SER A 225 4.95 36.09 -21.43
CA SER A 225 3.91 37.01 -21.04
C SER A 225 2.56 36.31 -21.16
N THR A 226 1.91 36.04 -20.03
CA THR A 226 0.53 35.59 -19.99
C THR A 226 -0.39 36.72 -20.43
N SER A 227 -0.94 36.61 -21.64
CA SER A 227 -2.06 37.46 -22.07
C SER A 227 -3.32 37.03 -21.33
N VAL A 228 -3.79 37.88 -20.42
CA VAL A 228 -5.14 37.83 -19.85
C VAL A 228 -6.13 38.00 -21.00
N SER A 229 -6.85 36.94 -21.35
CA SER A 229 -7.99 37.00 -22.27
C SER A 229 -9.26 37.19 -21.45
N THR A 230 -9.76 38.42 -21.42
CA THR A 230 -11.04 38.79 -20.83
C THR A 230 -12.15 38.49 -21.84
N ASN A 231 -12.77 37.32 -21.75
CA ASN A 231 -13.99 37.05 -22.52
C ASN A 231 -15.21 37.62 -21.79
N ARG A 232 -15.51 38.86 -22.18
CA ARG A 232 -16.76 39.58 -21.97
C ARG A 232 -17.79 39.04 -22.97
N TRP A 233 -18.79 38.31 -22.48
CA TRP A 233 -20.01 38.03 -23.25
C TRP A 233 -21.16 38.83 -22.69
N ASN A 234 -21.74 39.61 -23.59
CA ASN A 234 -22.79 40.59 -23.36
C ASN A 234 -24.13 39.91 -23.04
N GLU A 235 -24.91 40.65 -22.26
CA GLU A 235 -26.38 40.69 -22.25
C GLU A 235 -26.93 40.77 -23.69
N VAL A 236 -27.96 39.97 -24.00
CA VAL A 236 -29.36 40.37 -24.29
C VAL A 236 -30.25 39.13 -24.11
#